data_AF-A0A2V7JC85-F1
#
_entry.id   AF-A0A2V7JC85-F1
#
_cell.length_a   1.000
_cell.length_b   1.000
_cell.length_c   1.000
_cell.angle_alpha   90.00
_cell.angle_beta   90.00
_cell.angle_gamma   90.00
#
_symmetry.space_group_name_H-M   'P 1'
#
loop_
_entity.id
_entity.type
_entity.pdbx_description
1 polymer ?
#
loop_
_entity_poly.entity_id
_entity_poly.type
_entity_poly.pdbx_seq_one_letter_code
_entity_poly.pdbx_strand_id
1 'polypeptide(L)'
;VIDVSAVAGGGTGGTVVPRATVQFQQTGINLRVTPHVTGTRQILMEVHAERSNVRPASVDIGFTFQTQQADNQILVGDGETAVIGGLTVTEVTVSKTGIPFLVDLPILGKLFGFTNQQENRRDLLILITPHIIDDLVSPSGQ
;
A
#
# COMPACT_ATOMS: atom_id res chain seq x y z
N VAL A 1 9.83 -12.31 9.55
CA VAL A 1 10.29 -13.53 8.84
C VAL A 1 11.26 -14.22 9.78
N ILE A 2 11.08 -15.50 10.11
CA ILE A 2 11.96 -16.24 11.02
C ILE A 2 12.86 -17.10 10.13
N ASP A 3 14.16 -16.80 10.08
CA ASP A 3 15.13 -17.65 9.41
C ASP A 3 15.66 -18.68 10.42
N VAL A 4 15.55 -19.97 10.07
CA VAL A 4 16.12 -21.08 10.82
C VAL A 4 17.24 -21.67 9.95
N SER A 5 18.43 -21.09 10.06
CA SER A 5 19.63 -21.71 9.50
C SER A 5 20.09 -22.85 10.41
N ALA A 6 19.84 -24.08 9.97
CA ALA A 6 20.34 -25.29 10.62
C ALA A 6 21.85 -25.42 10.36
N VAL A 7 22.68 -25.19 11.39
CA VAL A 7 24.07 -25.63 11.40
C VAL A 7 24.12 -27.08 11.90
N ALA A 8 24.45 -28.00 11.01
CA ALA A 8 24.78 -29.37 11.35
C ALA A 8 26.15 -29.41 12.04
N GLY A 9 26.17 -29.58 13.36
CA GLY A 9 27.38 -29.81 14.16
C GLY A 9 26.99 -30.47 15.48
N GLY A 10 27.28 -31.76 15.62
CA GLY A 10 26.94 -32.55 16.80
C GLY A 10 27.63 -32.05 18.06
N GLY A 11 26.85 -31.84 19.12
CA GLY A 11 27.34 -31.46 20.45
C GLY A 11 26.20 -31.20 21.43
N THR A 12 26.14 -32.00 22.49
CA THR A 12 25.17 -32.02 23.59
C THR A 12 24.99 -30.68 24.34
N GLY A 13 23.74 -30.30 24.62
CA GLY A 13 23.38 -29.66 25.90
C GLY A 13 23.04 -28.17 25.94
N GLY A 14 22.69 -27.52 24.83
CA GLY A 14 22.15 -26.16 24.84
C GLY A 14 20.71 -26.14 24.35
N THR A 15 19.74 -25.87 25.23
CA THR A 15 18.36 -25.50 24.82
C THR A 15 18.47 -24.27 23.92
N VAL A 16 18.41 -24.46 22.60
CA VAL A 16 18.34 -23.36 21.64
C VAL A 16 16.95 -22.73 21.80
N VAL A 17 16.89 -21.70 22.64
CA VAL A 17 15.67 -20.90 22.81
C VAL A 17 15.44 -20.18 21.48
N PRO A 18 14.31 -20.41 20.78
CA PRO A 18 14.02 -19.69 19.55
C PRO A 18 13.97 -18.19 19.86
N ARG A 19 14.87 -17.42 19.25
CA ARG A 19 14.88 -15.95 19.37
C ARG A 19 13.96 -15.39 18.29
N ALA A 20 12.87 -14.77 18.71
CA ALA A 20 12.02 -14.01 17.81
C ALA A 20 12.72 -12.68 17.47
N THR A 21 13.24 -12.56 16.26
CA THR A 21 13.72 -11.27 15.74
C THR A 21 12.51 -10.49 15.23
N VAL A 22 12.11 -9.46 15.98
CA VAL A 22 11.05 -8.55 15.56
C VAL A 22 11.68 -7.50 14.65
N GLN A 23 11.30 -7.51 13.37
CA GLN A 23 11.70 -6.48 12.41
C GLN A 23 10.54 -5.50 12.23
N PHE A 24 10.75 -4.26 12.68
CA PHE A 24 9.81 -3.17 12.46
C PHE A 24 9.93 -2.69 11.02
N GLN A 25 8.82 -2.69 10.29
CA GLN A 25 8.75 -2.14 8.94
C GLN A 25 7.88 -0.88 8.98
N GLN A 26 8.36 0.19 8.35
CA GLN A 26 7.66 1.47 8.33
C GLN A 26 6.49 1.37 7.36
N THR A 27 5.28 1.49 7.89
CA THR A 27 4.05 1.47 7.10
C THR A 27 3.34 2.81 7.17
N GLY A 28 2.71 3.22 6.07
CA GLY A 28 2.04 4.51 6.00
C GLY A 28 1.98 5.03 4.57
N ILE A 29 1.79 6.34 4.42
CA ILE A 29 1.86 7.02 3.13
C ILE A 29 3.21 7.73 3.06
N ASN A 30 4.00 7.43 2.03
CA ASN A 30 5.28 8.07 1.74
C ASN A 30 5.21 8.72 0.36
N LEU A 31 5.65 9.96 0.25
CA LEU A 31 5.68 10.72 -0.99
C LEU A 31 7.06 11.33 -1.15
N ARG A 32 7.77 10.95 -2.21
CA ARG A 32 9.06 11.53 -2.60
C ARG A 32 8.87 12.29 -3.91
N VAL A 33 9.34 13.54 -3.92
CA VAL A 33 9.19 14.42 -5.08
C VAL A 33 10.54 15.06 -5.40
N THR A 34 10.94 14.99 -6.67
CA THR A 34 12.13 15.67 -7.20
C THR A 34 11.69 16.74 -8.19
N PRO A 35 11.70 18.03 -7.81
CA PRO A 35 11.30 19.12 -8.71
C PRO A 35 12.47 19.65 -9.55
N HIS A 36 12.17 20.09 -10.77
CA HIS A 36 13.08 20.79 -11.68
C HIS A 36 12.35 21.92 -12.40
N VAL A 37 12.88 23.15 -12.29
CA VAL A 37 12.31 24.33 -12.94
C VAL A 37 12.87 24.45 -14.36
N THR A 38 11.97 24.54 -15.33
CA THR A 38 12.28 24.71 -16.76
C THR A 38 12.46 26.19 -17.13
N GLY A 39 13.07 26.47 -18.28
CA GLY A 39 13.26 27.84 -18.78
C GLY A 39 11.96 28.61 -19.09
N THR A 40 10.84 27.89 -19.24
CA THR A 40 9.49 28.46 -19.44
C THR A 40 8.72 28.67 -18.13
N ARG A 41 9.40 28.59 -16.97
CA ARG A 41 8.79 28.71 -15.62
C ARG A 41 7.73 27.63 -15.33
N GLN A 42 7.88 26.46 -15.94
CA GLN A 42 7.12 25.25 -15.57
C GLN A 42 7.96 24.37 -14.64
N ILE A 43 7.32 23.63 -13.74
CA ILE A 43 7.96 22.69 -12.83
C ILE A 43 7.74 21.26 -13.34
N LEU A 44 8.84 20.61 -13.72
CA LEU A 44 8.89 19.18 -13.95
C LEU A 44 9.10 18.47 -12.61
N MET A 45 8.23 17.54 -12.24
CA MET A 45 8.33 16.79 -10.99
C MET A 45 8.35 15.30 -11.28
N GLU A 46 9.33 14.61 -10.71
CA GLU A 46 9.32 13.15 -10.57
C GLU A 46 8.73 12.80 -9.20
N VAL A 47 7.64 12.04 -9.19
CA VAL A 47 6.81 11.76 -8.01
C VAL A 47 6.77 10.26 -7.78
N HIS A 48 7.23 9.84 -6.61
CA HIS A 48 7.12 8.46 -6.12
C HIS A 48 6.20 8.46 -4.90
N ALA A 49 5.02 7.86 -5.04
CA ALA A 49 4.06 7.70 -3.96
C ALA A 49 3.98 6.23 -3.54
N GLU A 50 4.03 5.98 -2.25
CA GLU A 50 3.88 4.67 -1.66
C GLU A 50 2.84 4.71 -0.54
N ARG A 51 1.94 3.72 -0.51
CA ARG A 51 1.03 3.47 0.60
C ARG A 51 1.18 2.03 1.06
N SER A 52 1.55 1.84 2.31
CA SER A 52 1.74 0.53 2.93
C SER A 52 0.78 0.34 4.12
N ASN A 53 0.21 -0.86 4.22
CA ASN A 53 -0.70 -1.25 5.31
C ASN A 53 -0.27 -2.60 5.89
N VAL A 54 -0.34 -2.71 7.22
CA VAL A 54 -0.09 -3.95 7.95
C VAL A 54 -1.40 -4.72 8.10
N ARG A 55 -1.44 -5.97 7.63
CA ARG A 55 -2.50 -6.92 7.99
C ARG A 55 -1.91 -8.05 8.83
N PRO A 56 -2.54 -8.43 9.95
CA PRO A 56 -2.15 -9.65 10.65
C PRO A 56 -2.33 -10.83 9.68
N ALA A 57 -1.30 -11.68 9.54
CA ALA A 57 -1.42 -12.85 8.69
C ALA A 57 -2.43 -13.82 9.31
N SER A 58 -3.31 -14.38 8.48
CA SER A 58 -4.45 -15.18 8.92
C SER A 58 -4.10 -16.63 9.29
N VAL A 59 -2.88 -17.10 9.01
CA VAL A 59 -2.50 -18.52 9.13
C VAL A 59 -1.16 -18.75 9.84
N ASP A 60 -0.38 -17.71 10.10
CA ASP A 60 0.94 -17.84 10.72
C ASP A 60 1.21 -16.63 11.62
N ILE A 61 2.11 -16.77 12.58
CA ILE A 61 2.51 -15.78 13.59
C ILE A 61 3.32 -14.62 12.96
N GLY A 62 2.86 -14.13 11.81
CA GLY A 62 3.50 -13.13 10.97
C GLY A 62 2.58 -11.99 10.59
N PHE A 63 3.18 -10.92 10.07
CA PHE A 63 2.45 -9.78 9.51
C PHE A 63 2.61 -9.81 7.99
N THR A 64 1.50 -9.62 7.26
CA THR A 64 1.53 -9.40 5.81
C THR A 64 1.51 -7.90 5.54
N PHE A 65 2.45 -7.42 4.74
CA PHE A 65 2.54 -6.02 4.35
C PHE A 65 1.95 -5.87 2.94
N GLN A 66 0.93 -5.03 2.81
CA GLN A 66 0.36 -4.68 1.51
C GLN A 66 0.86 -3.30 1.13
N THR A 67 1.69 -3.23 0.10
CA THR A 67 2.30 -1.98 -0.40
C THR A 67 1.72 -1.64 -1.78
N GLN A 68 1.42 -0.38 -1.99
CA GLN A 68 0.84 0.19 -3.20
C GLN A 68 1.78 1.32 -3.63
N GLN A 69 2.29 1.30 -4.86
CA GLN A 69 3.28 2.28 -5.34
C GLN A 69 2.83 2.90 -6.66
N ALA A 70 3.18 4.17 -6.87
CA ALA A 70 2.93 4.91 -8.11
C ALA A 70 4.11 5.84 -8.41
N ASP A 71 4.71 5.66 -9.58
CA ASP A 71 5.83 6.45 -10.09
C ASP A 71 5.35 7.26 -11.30
N ASN A 72 5.43 8.59 -11.22
CA ASN A 72 4.94 9.48 -12.27
C ASN A 72 5.88 10.65 -12.51
N GLN A 73 5.96 11.09 -13.77
CA GLN A 73 6.64 12.31 -14.15
C GLN A 73 5.61 13.30 -14.68
N ILE A 74 5.53 14.48 -14.06
CA ILE A 74 4.51 15.49 -14.38
C ILE A 74 5.16 16.84 -14.67
N LEU A 75 4.63 17.57 -15.64
CA LEU A 75 5.01 18.95 -15.94
C LEU A 75 3.80 19.84 -15.62
N VAL A 76 3.96 20.81 -14.73
CA VAL A 76 2.86 21.69 -14.32
C VAL A 76 3.35 23.13 -14.13
N GLY A 77 2.47 24.12 -14.27
CA GLY A 77 2.80 25.52 -14.04
C GLY A 77 2.99 25.87 -12.55
N ASP A 78 3.63 27.01 -12.30
CA ASP A 78 3.75 27.60 -10.95
C ASP A 78 2.36 27.93 -10.38
N GLY A 79 2.02 27.33 -9.24
CA GLY A 79 0.72 27.48 -8.58
C GLY A 79 -0.43 26.69 -9.22
N GLU A 80 -0.18 25.92 -10.28
CA GLU A 80 -1.19 25.05 -10.89
C GLU A 80 -1.25 23.68 -10.21
N THR A 81 -2.44 23.12 -10.05
CA THR A 81 -2.64 21.81 -9.43
C THR A 81 -2.64 20.72 -10.48
N ALA A 82 -1.67 19.80 -10.40
CA ALA A 82 -1.70 18.55 -11.14
C ALA A 82 -2.45 17.47 -10.35
N VAL A 83 -3.24 16.66 -11.06
CA VAL A 83 -3.92 15.49 -10.51
C VAL A 83 -3.25 14.23 -11.06
N ILE A 84 -2.69 13.43 -10.17
CA ILE A 84 -2.14 12.11 -10.48
C ILE A 84 -3.23 11.09 -10.12
N GLY A 85 -3.93 10.59 -11.14
CA GLY A 85 -5.08 9.71 -10.96
C GLY A 85 -4.70 8.29 -10.52
N GLY A 86 -5.17 7.89 -9.33
CA GLY A 86 -6.22 6.86 -9.21
C GLY A 86 -5.87 5.39 -9.42
N LEU A 87 -5.06 4.77 -8.54
CA LEU A 87 -5.04 3.30 -8.45
C LEU A 87 -6.30 2.82 -7.70
N THR A 88 -7.39 2.55 -8.41
CA THR A 88 -8.61 1.95 -7.84
C THR A 88 -8.41 0.45 -7.64
N VAL A 89 -8.53 -0.01 -6.39
CA VAL A 89 -8.56 -1.45 -6.07
C VAL A 89 -9.99 -1.83 -5.72
N THR A 90 -10.57 -2.75 -6.48
CA THR A 90 -11.87 -3.36 -6.18
C THR A 90 -11.63 -4.80 -5.75
N GLU A 91 -11.97 -5.14 -4.51
CA GLU A 91 -11.94 -6.51 -3.99
C GLU A 91 -13.37 -7.02 -3.89
N VAL A 92 -13.68 -8.11 -4.60
CA VAL A 92 -14.99 -8.76 -4.58
C VAL A 92 -14.83 -10.14 -3.96
N THR A 93 -15.44 -10.33 -2.78
CA THR A 93 -15.47 -11.61 -2.07
C THR A 93 -16.87 -12.21 -2.20
N VAL A 94 -16.96 -13.39 -2.80
CA VAL A 94 -18.22 -14.16 -2.91
C VAL A 94 -18.09 -15.43 -2.07
N SER A 95 -18.87 -15.52 -1.00
CA SER A 95 -18.91 -16.68 -0.10
C SER A 95 -20.24 -17.40 -0.27
N LYS A 96 -20.23 -18.63 -0.80
CA LYS A 96 -21.41 -19.48 -0.94
C LYS A 96 -21.36 -20.59 0.13
N THR A 97 -22.34 -20.62 1.01
CA THR A 97 -22.49 -21.65 2.06
C THR A 97 -23.82 -22.37 1.83
N GLY A 98 -23.85 -23.69 1.89
CA GLY A 98 -25.10 -24.43 1.72
C GLY A 98 -24.93 -25.93 1.92
N ILE A 99 -26.05 -26.66 1.91
CA ILE A 99 -26.02 -28.11 1.99
C ILE A 99 -25.51 -28.68 0.65
N PRO A 100 -24.47 -29.53 0.65
CA PRO A 100 -23.98 -30.18 -0.57
C PRO A 100 -25.12 -30.95 -1.25
N PHE A 101 -25.11 -31.00 -2.59
CA PHE A 101 -26.20 -31.48 -3.48
C PHE A 101 -27.48 -30.63 -3.56
N LEU A 102 -28.00 -30.09 -2.44
CA LEU A 102 -29.27 -29.36 -2.47
C LEU A 102 -29.11 -27.92 -2.98
N VAL A 103 -27.92 -27.33 -2.83
CA VAL A 103 -27.66 -25.92 -3.18
C VAL A 103 -27.61 -25.64 -4.69
N ASP A 104 -27.45 -26.68 -5.52
CA ASP A 104 -27.35 -26.55 -6.99
C ASP A 104 -28.68 -26.86 -7.70
N LEU A 105 -29.77 -27.14 -6.97
CA LEU A 105 -31.10 -27.33 -7.55
C LEU A 105 -31.66 -26.01 -8.12
N PRO A 106 -32.09 -25.97 -9.39
CA PRO A 106 -32.46 -24.72 -10.09
C PRO A 106 -33.69 -23.99 -9.52
N ILE A 107 -34.51 -24.65 -8.69
CA ILE A 107 -35.73 -24.08 -8.09
C ILE A 107 -35.61 -23.96 -6.56
N LEU A 108 -34.91 -24.89 -5.90
CA LEU A 108 -34.86 -25.00 -4.44
C LEU A 108 -33.51 -24.57 -3.85
N GLY A 109 -32.46 -24.45 -4.65
CA GLY A 109 -31.09 -24.20 -4.17
C GLY A 109 -30.91 -22.92 -3.35
N LYS A 110 -31.72 -21.88 -3.62
CA LYS A 110 -31.72 -20.62 -2.84
C LYS A 110 -32.32 -20.74 -1.43
N LEU A 111 -33.11 -21.78 -1.13
CA LEU A 111 -33.64 -22.05 0.21
C LEU A 111 -32.66 -22.88 1.06
N PHE A 112 -31.72 -23.59 0.43
CA PHE A 112 -30.75 -24.48 1.08
C PHE A 112 -29.30 -23.97 1.04
N GLY A 113 -29.13 -22.71 0.63
CA GLY A 113 -27.84 -22.03 0.65
C GLY A 113 -27.96 -20.53 0.81
N PHE A 114 -26.90 -19.95 1.34
CA PHE A 114 -26.70 -18.54 1.55
C PHE A 114 -25.51 -18.08 0.70
N THR A 115 -25.69 -17.03 -0.09
CA THR A 115 -24.59 -16.38 -0.81
C THR A 115 -24.37 -15.02 -0.17
N ASN A 116 -23.16 -14.80 0.35
CA ASN A 116 -22.73 -13.51 0.83
C ASN A 116 -21.79 -12.89 -0.21
N GLN A 117 -22.09 -11.68 -0.65
CA GLN A 117 -21.24 -10.91 -1.55
C GLN A 117 -20.78 -9.66 -0.82
N GLN A 118 -19.47 -9.51 -0.69
CA GLN A 118 -18.85 -8.34 -0.08
C GLN A 118 -17.95 -7.65 -1.12
N GLU A 119 -18.24 -6.39 -1.39
CA GLU A 119 -17.43 -5.54 -2.28
C GLU A 119 -16.69 -4.48 -1.43
N ASN A 120 -15.38 -4.38 -1.61
CA ASN A 120 -14.54 -3.38 -0.96
C ASN A 120 -13.80 -2.56 -2.03
N ARG A 121 -14.17 -1.29 -2.18
CA ARG A 121 -13.55 -0.35 -3.12
C ARG A 121 -12.64 0.61 -2.37
N ARG A 122 -11.40 0.75 -2.86
CA ARG A 122 -10.39 1.66 -2.33
C ARG A 122 -9.84 2.53 -3.45
N ASP A 123 -10.04 3.84 -3.33
CA ASP A 123 -9.56 4.84 -4.29
C ASP A 123 -8.42 5.66 -3.66
N LEU A 124 -7.33 5.85 -4.41
CA LEU A 124 -6.20 6.70 -4.01
C LEU A 124 -6.03 7.83 -5.04
N LEU A 125 -6.20 9.07 -4.60
CA LEU A 125 -6.03 10.28 -5.41
C LEU A 125 -4.90 11.13 -4.85
N ILE A 126 -3.99 11.60 -5.70
CA ILE A 126 -2.86 12.45 -5.31
C ILE A 126 -2.97 13.76 -6.08
N LEU A 127 -3.04 14.88 -5.34
CA LEU A 127 -3.06 16.24 -5.89
C LEU A 127 -1.81 16.97 -5.44
N ILE A 128 -1.12 17.63 -6.38
CA ILE A 128 0.13 18.34 -6.10
C ILE A 128 0.07 19.72 -6.74
N THR A 129 0.41 20.75 -5.97
CA THR A 129 0.48 22.16 -6.40
C THR A 129 1.88 22.70 -6.05
N PRO A 130 2.81 22.78 -7.02
CA PRO A 130 4.13 23.35 -6.76
C PRO A 130 4.08 24.88 -6.76
N HIS A 131 5.01 25.49 -6.02
CA HIS A 131 5.23 26.93 -6.01
C HIS A 131 6.72 27.24 -6.18
N ILE A 132 7.05 28.15 -7.09
CA ILE A 132 8.42 28.66 -7.27
C ILE A 132 8.64 29.81 -6.28
N ILE A 133 9.67 29.68 -5.43
CA ILE A 133 10.05 30.72 -4.48
C ILE A 133 11.19 31.53 -5.10
N ASP A 134 10.89 32.77 -5.50
CA ASP A 134 11.90 33.75 -5.90
C ASP A 134 12.37 34.50 -4.63
N ASP A 135 13.59 34.20 -4.15
CA ASP A 135 14.12 34.81 -2.92
C ASP A 135 14.43 36.31 -3.14
N LEU A 136 13.51 37.19 -2.70
CA LEU A 136 13.72 38.65 -2.64
C LEU A 136 13.22 39.30 -1.33
N VAL A 137 13.03 38.54 -0.24
CA VAL A 137 12.80 39.15 1.07
C VAL A 137 14.10 39.13 1.87
N SER A 138 15.03 40.01 1.48
CA SER A 138 16.02 40.50 2.45
C SER A 138 15.28 41.34 3.48
N PRO A 139 15.26 40.97 4.78
CA PRO A 139 14.68 41.82 5.80
C PRO A 139 15.49 43.11 5.83
N SER A 140 14.88 44.20 5.37
CA SER A 140 15.41 45.54 5.53
C SER A 140 15.58 45.77 7.02
N GLY A 141 16.83 45.77 7.49
CA GLY A 141 17.16 46.19 8.84
C GLY A 141 16.62 47.60 9.07
N GLN A 142 15.75 47.72 10.06
CA GLN A 142 15.55 48.93 10.84
C GLN A 142 15.73 48.57 12.31
#